data_AF-A0A093HL25-F1
#
_entry.id   AF-A0A093HL25-F1
#
_cell.length_a   1.000
_cell.length_b   1.000
_cell.length_c   1.000
_cell.angle_alpha   90.00
_cell.angle_beta   90.00
_cell.angle_gamma   90.00
#
_symmetry.space_group_name_H-M   'P 1'
#
loop_
_entity.id
_entity.type
_entity.pdbx_description
1 polymer ?
#
loop_
_entity_poly.entity_id
_entity_poly.type
_entity_poly.pdbx_seq_one_letter_code
_entity_poly.pdbx_strand_id
1 'polypeptide(L)'
;VLEVAQHLGENTVRTIAMDGTEGLVRGQKVLDSGAPIRIPVGPETLGRIMNVIGEPIDERGPITTKQFAAIHAEAPEFVEMSVEQEILVTGIKVVDLLAPYAKGGKIGLFGGAGVGKTVLIMELINNVAKAHGGYS
;
A
#
# COMPACT_ATOMS: atom_id res chain seq x y z
N VAL A 1 -8.97 -4.53 -14.87
CA VAL A 1 -9.50 -3.22 -14.38
C VAL A 1 -8.75 -2.09 -15.08
N LEU A 2 -9.43 -1.01 -15.45
CA LEU A 2 -8.83 0.17 -16.09
C LEU A 2 -9.10 1.39 -15.20
N GLU A 3 -8.07 2.16 -14.87
CA GLU A 3 -8.19 3.37 -14.06
C GLU A 3 -8.11 4.62 -14.94
N VAL A 4 -9.10 5.51 -14.85
CA VAL A 4 -9.12 6.75 -15.65
C VAL A 4 -8.05 7.69 -15.12
N ALA A 5 -7.10 8.07 -15.99
CA ALA A 5 -6.05 9.01 -15.67
C ALA A 5 -6.35 10.43 -16.20
N GLN A 6 -7.02 10.54 -17.34
CA GLN A 6 -7.27 11.82 -17.99
C GLN A 6 -8.59 11.83 -18.78
N HIS A 7 -9.27 12.98 -18.79
CA HIS A 7 -10.34 13.27 -19.73
C HIS A 7 -9.72 13.94 -20.97
N LEU A 8 -9.84 13.33 -22.14
CA LEU A 8 -9.24 13.84 -23.38
C LEU A 8 -10.14 14.84 -24.10
N GLY A 9 -11.41 14.94 -23.71
CA GLY A 9 -12.45 15.63 -24.48
C GLY A 9 -13.16 14.66 -25.43
N GLU A 10 -14.12 15.16 -26.22
CA GLU A 10 -14.89 14.35 -27.18
C GLU A 10 -15.50 13.08 -26.58
N ASN A 11 -16.00 13.17 -25.35
CA ASN A 11 -16.54 12.04 -24.58
C ASN A 11 -15.57 10.84 -24.45
N THR A 12 -14.27 11.10 -24.49
CA THR A 12 -13.20 10.09 -24.44
C THR A 12 -12.35 10.27 -23.18
N VAL A 13 -12.01 9.15 -22.56
CA VAL A 13 -11.11 9.06 -21.40
C VAL A 13 -9.87 8.25 -21.74
N ARG A 14 -8.73 8.61 -21.15
CA ARG A 14 -7.51 7.82 -21.18
C ARG A 14 -7.37 7.07 -19.86
N THR A 15 -7.17 5.76 -19.96
CA THR A 15 -7.05 4.88 -18.81
C THR A 15 -5.65 4.25 -18.72
N ILE A 16 -5.27 3.82 -17.52
CA ILE A 16 -4.12 2.97 -17.23
C ILE A 16 -4.66 1.58 -16.89
N ALA A 17 -4.15 0.55 -17.57
CA ALA A 17 -4.55 -0.82 -17.29
C ALA A 17 -3.81 -1.37 -16.06
N MET A 18 -4.55 -2.04 -15.17
CA MET A 18 -3.99 -2.68 -13.98
C MET A 18 -3.51 -4.11 -14.23
N ASP A 19 -3.70 -4.61 -15.45
CA ASP A 19 -3.32 -5.94 -15.90
C ASP A 19 -2.91 -5.88 -17.39
N GLY A 20 -2.48 -7.01 -17.95
CA GLY A 20 -2.19 -7.18 -19.36
C GLY A 20 -3.30 -6.66 -20.28
N THR A 21 -2.92 -6.11 -21.42
CA THR A 21 -3.85 -5.56 -22.42
C THR A 21 -4.02 -6.46 -23.65
N GLU A 22 -3.52 -7.69 -23.57
CA GLU A 22 -3.63 -8.69 -24.62
C GLU A 22 -5.10 -9.03 -24.90
N GLY A 23 -5.44 -9.11 -26.19
CA GLY A 23 -6.80 -9.48 -26.63
C GLY A 23 -7.85 -8.36 -26.54
N LEU A 24 -7.49 -7.15 -26.09
CA LEU A 24 -8.39 -6.00 -26.14
C LEU A 24 -8.66 -5.58 -27.59
N VAL A 25 -9.93 -5.31 -27.90
CA VAL A 25 -10.37 -4.88 -29.23
C VAL A 25 -11.17 -3.58 -29.16
N ARG A 26 -11.10 -2.78 -30.25
CA ARG A 26 -11.89 -1.55 -30.35
C ARG A 26 -13.39 -1.87 -30.34
N GLY A 27 -14.16 -1.09 -29.62
CA GLY A 27 -15.61 -1.28 -29.45
C GLY A 27 -16.00 -2.29 -28.37
N GLN A 28 -15.03 -2.89 -27.68
CA GLN A 28 -15.31 -3.69 -26.49
C GLN A 28 -16.01 -2.84 -25.43
N LYS A 29 -17.09 -3.38 -24.85
CA LYS A 29 -17.85 -2.69 -23.82
C LYS A 29 -17.00 -2.55 -22.56
N VAL A 30 -17.05 -1.36 -21.95
CA VAL A 30 -16.42 -1.06 -20.66
C VAL A 30 -17.53 -0.65 -19.70
N LEU A 31 -17.44 -1.12 -18.45
CA LEU A 31 -18.34 -0.73 -17.37
C LEU A 31 -17.66 0.31 -16.50
N ASP A 32 -18.32 1.44 -16.29
CA ASP A 32 -17.91 2.40 -15.26
C ASP A 32 -18.40 1.92 -13.89
N SER A 33 -17.47 1.83 -12.94
CA SER A 33 -17.78 1.44 -11.56
C SER A 33 -18.28 2.62 -10.70
N GLY A 34 -18.11 3.86 -11.18
CA GLY A 34 -18.52 5.08 -10.48
C GLY A 34 -17.64 5.44 -9.27
N ALA A 35 -16.57 4.69 -9.02
CA ALA A 35 -15.64 4.93 -7.92
C ALA A 35 -14.19 4.62 -8.35
N PRO A 36 -13.19 5.11 -7.60
CA PRO A 36 -11.82 4.62 -7.71
C PRO A 36 -11.73 3.11 -7.45
N ILE A 37 -10.57 2.52 -7.72
CA ILE A 37 -10.28 1.14 -7.29
C ILE A 37 -10.45 1.07 -5.75
N ARG A 38 -11.28 0.14 -5.30
CA ARG A 38 -11.55 -0.09 -3.87
C ARG A 38 -11.03 -1.46 -3.46
N ILE A 39 -10.27 -1.49 -2.39
CA ILE A 39 -9.66 -2.71 -1.86
C ILE A 39 -10.27 -3.09 -0.51
N PRO A 40 -10.33 -4.38 -0.16
CA PRO A 40 -10.77 -4.82 1.15
C PRO A 40 -9.80 -4.29 2.22
N VAL A 41 -10.35 -3.81 3.34
CA VAL A 41 -9.58 -3.34 4.50
C VAL A 41 -10.17 -3.92 5.78
N GLY A 42 -9.44 -3.77 6.88
CA GLY A 42 -9.82 -4.26 8.20
C GLY A 42 -8.97 -5.44 8.67
N PRO A 43 -9.19 -5.93 9.90
CA PRO A 43 -8.42 -7.03 10.48
C PRO A 43 -8.48 -8.34 9.66
N GLU A 44 -9.52 -8.53 8.86
CA GLU A 44 -9.73 -9.72 8.03
C GLU A 44 -8.72 -9.85 6.87
N THR A 45 -7.97 -8.77 6.58
CA THR A 45 -6.90 -8.78 5.55
C THR A 45 -5.53 -9.16 6.11
N LEU A 46 -5.39 -9.24 7.44
CA LEU A 46 -4.11 -9.57 8.08
C LEU A 46 -3.64 -10.98 7.69
N GLY A 47 -2.36 -11.09 7.32
CA GLY A 47 -1.75 -12.35 6.87
C GLY A 47 -2.23 -12.83 5.49
N ARG A 48 -3.01 -12.02 4.76
CA ARG A 48 -3.42 -12.29 3.37
C ARG A 48 -2.48 -11.60 2.39
N ILE A 49 -2.33 -12.15 1.20
CA ILE A 49 -1.61 -11.51 0.08
C ILE A 49 -2.63 -11.06 -0.95
N MET A 50 -2.60 -9.78 -1.31
CA MET A 50 -3.52 -9.15 -2.26
C MET A 50 -2.77 -8.54 -3.44
N ASN A 51 -3.39 -8.52 -4.61
CA ASN A 51 -2.91 -7.76 -5.77
C ASN A 51 -3.35 -6.27 -5.70
N VAL A 52 -2.97 -5.49 -6.72
CA VAL A 52 -3.23 -4.05 -6.79
C VAL A 52 -4.72 -3.67 -6.80
N ILE A 53 -5.61 -4.58 -7.21
CA ILE A 53 -7.06 -4.36 -7.23
C ILE A 53 -7.77 -4.97 -6.01
N GLY A 54 -7.03 -5.52 -5.05
CA GLY A 54 -7.58 -6.05 -3.80
C GLY A 54 -8.03 -7.51 -3.88
N GLU A 55 -7.71 -8.24 -4.94
CA GLU A 55 -8.02 -9.66 -5.04
C GLU A 55 -6.96 -10.50 -4.30
N PRO A 56 -7.36 -11.55 -3.56
CA PRO A 56 -6.43 -12.44 -2.90
C PRO A 56 -5.66 -13.29 -3.92
N ILE A 57 -4.34 -13.33 -3.78
CA ILE A 57 -3.42 -14.14 -4.62
C ILE A 57 -2.68 -15.22 -3.80
N ASP A 58 -3.13 -15.46 -2.58
CA ASP A 58 -2.54 -16.44 -1.65
C ASP A 58 -3.18 -17.83 -1.70
N GLU A 59 -4.12 -18.07 -2.62
CA GLU A 59 -4.87 -19.33 -2.75
C GLU A 59 -5.69 -19.74 -1.51
N ARG A 60 -5.91 -18.82 -0.55
CA ARG A 60 -6.65 -19.09 0.71
C ARG A 60 -8.13 -18.75 0.64
N GLY A 61 -8.69 -18.68 -0.58
CA GLY A 61 -10.08 -18.31 -0.83
C GLY A 61 -10.35 -16.79 -0.72
N PRO A 62 -11.61 -16.35 -0.73
CA PRO A 62 -11.95 -14.92 -0.73
C PRO A 62 -11.60 -14.23 0.60
N ILE A 63 -11.35 -12.92 0.55
CA ILE A 63 -11.26 -12.08 1.74
C ILE A 63 -12.66 -11.60 2.09
N THR A 64 -13.22 -12.10 3.19
CA THR A 64 -14.55 -11.71 3.65
C THR A 64 -14.41 -10.53 4.60
N THR A 65 -14.59 -9.31 4.08
CA THR A 65 -14.64 -8.09 4.89
C THR A 65 -15.91 -7.31 4.62
N LYS A 66 -16.34 -6.54 5.61
CA LYS A 66 -17.44 -5.57 5.49
C LYS A 66 -16.95 -4.21 5.00
N GLN A 67 -15.65 -3.97 5.00
CA GLN A 67 -15.06 -2.64 4.76
C GLN A 67 -14.19 -2.64 3.50
N PHE A 68 -14.44 -1.68 2.63
CA PHE A 68 -13.66 -1.43 1.42
C PHE A 68 -13.28 0.05 1.36
N ALA A 69 -11.99 0.33 1.19
CA ALA A 69 -11.46 1.69 1.06
C ALA A 69 -10.99 1.95 -0.37
N ALA A 70 -11.15 3.19 -0.85
CA ALA A 70 -10.57 3.62 -2.12
C ALA A 70 -9.05 3.78 -1.97
N ILE A 71 -8.28 3.39 -2.99
CA ILE A 71 -6.82 3.60 -2.98
C ILE A 71 -6.43 5.07 -3.13
N HIS A 72 -7.33 5.89 -3.69
CA HIS A 72 -7.21 7.34 -3.72
C HIS A 72 -7.94 7.93 -2.52
N ALA A 73 -7.17 8.55 -1.64
CA ALA A 73 -7.66 9.29 -0.49
C ALA A 73 -6.89 10.61 -0.39
N GLU A 74 -7.58 11.66 0.04
CA GLU A 74 -6.93 12.93 0.35
C GLU A 74 -5.95 12.75 1.51
N ALA A 75 -4.89 13.56 1.50
CA ALA A 75 -3.97 13.59 2.61
C ALA A 75 -4.66 14.14 3.87
N PRO A 76 -4.22 13.74 5.08
CA PRO A 76 -4.74 14.31 6.33
C PRO A 76 -4.64 15.84 6.34
N GLU A 77 -5.64 16.50 6.94
CA GLU A 77 -5.64 17.96 7.01
C GLU A 77 -4.55 18.47 7.96
N PHE A 78 -4.19 19.75 7.81
CA PHE A 78 -3.17 20.37 8.66
C PHE A 78 -3.48 20.28 10.16
N VAL A 79 -4.78 20.37 10.52
CA VAL A 79 -5.25 20.29 11.91
C VAL A 79 -5.14 18.88 12.51
N GLU A 80 -5.03 17.85 11.67
CA GLU A 80 -4.89 16.45 12.09
C GLU A 80 -3.43 16.03 12.23
N MET A 81 -2.48 16.87 11.77
CA MET A 81 -1.06 16.57 11.86
C MET A 81 -0.56 16.70 13.31
N SER A 82 -0.02 15.60 13.85
CA SER A 82 0.67 15.63 15.14
C SER A 82 2.09 16.17 15.00
N VAL A 83 2.49 17.03 15.94
CA VAL A 83 3.87 17.56 16.07
C VAL A 83 4.71 16.75 17.05
N GLU A 84 4.14 15.72 17.68
CA GLU A 84 4.86 14.90 18.65
C GLU A 84 5.97 14.09 17.98
N GLN A 85 7.20 14.30 18.44
CA GLN A 85 8.36 13.56 17.99
C GLN A 85 8.71 12.49 19.02
N GLU A 86 8.17 11.29 18.83
CA GLU A 86 8.53 10.11 19.62
C GLU A 86 9.54 9.25 18.85
N ILE A 87 10.55 8.73 19.54
CA ILE A 87 11.51 7.78 18.95
C ILE A 87 10.86 6.40 18.87
N LEU A 88 10.92 5.78 17.69
CA LEU A 88 10.64 4.38 17.45
C LEU A 88 11.93 3.57 17.64
N VAL A 89 12.05 2.87 18.76
CA VAL A 89 13.22 2.03 19.06
C VAL A 89 13.19 0.78 18.17
N THR A 90 14.20 0.61 17.32
CA THR A 90 14.25 -0.49 16.33
C THR A 90 14.98 -1.73 16.83
N GLY A 91 15.82 -1.59 17.86
CA GLY A 91 16.71 -2.65 18.34
C GLY A 91 17.99 -2.79 17.50
N ILE A 92 18.17 -1.95 16.48
CA ILE A 92 19.32 -1.98 15.59
C ILE A 92 20.29 -0.89 15.99
N LYS A 93 21.43 -1.28 16.59
CA LYS A 93 22.41 -0.34 17.18
C LYS A 93 22.78 0.84 16.29
N VAL A 94 23.09 0.59 15.02
CA VAL A 94 23.50 1.67 14.10
C VAL A 94 22.35 2.62 13.77
N VAL A 95 21.12 2.11 13.70
CA VAL A 95 19.92 2.92 13.44
C VAL A 95 19.57 3.72 14.69
N ASP A 96 19.42 3.05 15.84
CA ASP A 96 19.00 3.70 17.08
C ASP A 96 20.02 4.73 17.59
N LEU A 97 21.32 4.54 17.30
CA LEU A 97 22.37 5.48 17.73
C LEU A 97 22.61 6.62 16.75
N LEU A 98 22.72 6.35 15.45
CA LEU A 98 23.17 7.35 14.47
C LEU A 98 22.03 8.02 13.70
N ALA A 99 20.92 7.31 13.47
CA ALA A 99 19.80 7.78 12.67
C ALA A 99 18.47 7.23 13.23
N PRO A 100 18.10 7.63 14.46
CA PRO A 100 16.92 7.08 15.14
C PRO A 100 15.65 7.36 14.34
N TYR A 101 14.75 6.38 14.31
CA TYR A 101 13.48 6.50 13.60
C TYR A 101 12.46 7.24 14.46
N ALA A 102 11.71 8.16 13.86
CA ALA A 102 10.58 8.80 14.51
C ALA A 102 9.30 7.97 14.27
N LYS A 103 8.51 7.76 15.31
CA LYS A 103 7.19 7.13 15.22
C LYS A 103 6.26 7.99 14.36
N GLY A 104 5.57 7.36 13.41
CA GLY A 104 4.78 8.08 12.40
C GLY A 104 5.61 8.81 11.32
N GLY A 105 6.94 8.72 11.38
CA GLY A 105 7.84 9.29 10.39
C GLY A 105 7.95 8.46 9.11
N LYS A 106 8.52 9.06 8.07
CA LYS A 106 8.86 8.40 6.80
C LYS A 106 10.34 8.01 6.81
N ILE A 107 10.64 6.75 6.50
CA ILE A 107 12.00 6.18 6.53
C ILE A 107 12.40 5.79 5.10
N GLY A 108 13.60 6.19 4.68
CA GLY A 108 14.18 5.81 3.39
C GLY A 108 15.37 4.87 3.55
N LEU A 109 15.37 3.74 2.84
CA LEU A 109 16.48 2.79 2.80
C LEU A 109 17.22 2.91 1.47
N PHE A 110 18.27 3.73 1.44
CA PHE A 110 19.07 3.99 0.24
C PHE A 110 20.24 3.01 0.13
N GLY A 111 20.35 2.33 -1.01
CA GLY A 111 21.48 1.43 -1.28
C GLY A 111 21.32 0.64 -2.58
N GLY A 112 22.43 0.05 -3.06
CA GLY A 112 22.49 -0.73 -4.31
C GLY A 112 21.87 -2.13 -4.23
N ALA A 113 22.11 -2.95 -5.25
CA ALA A 113 21.75 -4.37 -5.22
C ALA A 113 22.64 -5.14 -4.22
N GLY A 114 22.08 -6.13 -3.53
CA GLY A 114 22.86 -7.00 -2.62
C GLY A 114 23.29 -6.39 -1.29
N VAL A 115 23.00 -5.12 -1.01
CA VAL A 115 23.43 -4.43 0.23
C VAL A 115 22.58 -4.77 1.47
N GLY A 116 21.68 -5.75 1.38
CA GLY A 116 20.88 -6.21 2.52
C GLY A 116 19.59 -5.42 2.83
N LYS A 117 19.06 -4.60 1.90
CA LYS A 117 17.80 -3.85 2.12
C LYS A 117 16.63 -4.74 2.56
N THR A 118 16.44 -5.87 1.88
CA THR A 118 15.37 -6.83 2.22
C THR A 118 15.59 -7.46 3.59
N VAL A 119 16.84 -7.78 3.93
CA VAL A 119 17.20 -8.34 5.24
C VAL A 119 16.91 -7.34 6.35
N LEU A 120 17.24 -6.06 6.13
CA LEU A 120 16.96 -4.99 7.08
C LEU A 120 15.46 -4.79 7.29
N ILE A 121 14.64 -4.86 6.23
CA ILE A 121 13.18 -4.77 6.35
C ILE A 121 12.62 -5.94 7.16
N MET A 122 13.07 -7.17 6.88
CA MET A 122 12.64 -8.35 7.65
C MET A 122 13.00 -8.23 9.14
N GLU A 123 14.19 -7.70 9.44
CA GLU A 123 14.63 -7.48 10.82
C GLU A 123 13.82 -6.38 11.51
N LEU A 124 13.50 -5.29 10.81
CA LEU A 124 12.61 -4.24 11.33
C LEU A 124 11.22 -4.80 11.65
N ILE A 125 10.64 -5.61 10.76
CA ILE A 125 9.35 -6.28 11.00
C ILE A 125 9.43 -7.15 12.25
N ASN A 126 10.48 -7.98 12.36
CA ASN A 126 10.70 -8.86 13.51
C ASN A 126 10.75 -8.10 14.84
N ASN A 127 11.53 -7.02 14.90
CA ASN A 127 11.76 -6.29 16.15
C ASN A 127 10.57 -5.42 16.55
N VAL A 128 9.92 -4.77 15.57
CA VAL A 128 8.74 -3.94 15.83
C VAL A 128 7.53 -4.81 16.22
N ALA A 129 7.28 -5.92 15.53
CA ALA A 129 6.17 -6.82 15.86
C ALA A 129 6.30 -7.41 17.27
N LYS A 130 7.52 -7.82 17.66
CA LYS A 130 7.78 -8.38 19.00
C LYS A 130 7.71 -7.35 20.12
N ALA A 131 8.21 -6.13 19.90
CA ALA A 131 8.36 -5.13 20.96
C ALA A 131 7.18 -4.15 21.10
N HIS A 132 6.49 -3.84 19.99
CA HIS A 132 5.48 -2.76 19.95
C HIS A 132 4.05 -3.26 19.69
N GLY A 133 3.82 -4.58 19.73
CA GLY A 133 2.47 -5.16 19.58
C GLY A 133 1.86 -4.95 18.20
N GLY A 134 2.68 -4.67 17.18
CA GLY A 134 2.23 -4.70 15.79
C GLY A 134 1.84 -6.14 15.45
N TYR A 135 0.56 -6.34 15.12
CA TYR A 135 0.01 -7.67 14.84
C TYR A 135 0.89 -8.46 13.85
N SER A 136 1.17 -9.71 14.22
CA SER A 136 1.63 -10.76 13.30
C SER A 136 0.44 -11.41 12.62
#